data_AF-A0A6C0J8A4-F1
#
_entry.id   AF-A0A6C0J8A4-F1
#
_cell.length_a   1.000
_cell.length_b   1.000
_cell.length_c   1.000
_cell.angle_alpha   90.00
_cell.angle_beta   90.00
_cell.angle_gamma   90.00
#
_symmetry.space_group_name_H-M   'P 1'
#
loop_
_entity.id
_entity.type
_entity.pdbx_description
1 polymer ?
#
loop_
_entity_poly.entity_id
_entity_poly.type
_entity_poly.pdbx_seq_one_letter_code
_entity_poly.pdbx_strand_id
1 'polypeptide(L)' 'MEEVWRCLTHINANKREISNYGRIENFQGNIAPQNPDIQGFVSVHTKNKMYRIRRVCFLSLTL' A
#
# COMPACT_ATOMS: atom_id res chain seq x y z
N MET A 1 -18.50 -4.46 -5.44
CA MET A 1 -17.55 -3.34 -5.62
C MET A 1 -16.30 -3.95 -6.26
N GLU A 2 -15.80 -3.39 -7.36
CA GLU A 2 -14.65 -3.96 -8.07
C GLU A 2 -13.34 -3.61 -7.35
N GLU A 3 -12.32 -4.48 -7.43
CA GLU A 3 -10.99 -4.18 -6.89
C GLU A 3 -10.25 -3.25 -7.85
N VAL A 4 -9.91 -2.05 -7.38
CA VAL A 4 -9.20 -1.06 -8.18
C VAL A 4 -7.79 -0.90 -7.62
N TRP A 5 -6.81 -1.05 -8.50
CA TRP A 5 -5.39 -0.89 -8.20
C TRP A 5 -4.87 0.47 -8.66
N ARG A 6 -4.01 1.09 -7.85
CA ARG A 6 -3.36 2.36 -8.16
C ARG A 6 -1.87 2.29 -7.85
N CYS A 7 -1.06 2.78 -8.78
CA CYS A 7 0.38 2.91 -8.60
C CYS A 7 0.74 3.81 -7.40
N LEU A 8 1.67 3.34 -6.58
CA LEU A 8 2.19 4.06 -5.42
C LEU A 8 3.31 5.04 -5.80
N THR A 9 2.96 6.00 -6.66
CA THR A 9 3.91 6.95 -7.27
C THR A 9 4.61 7.85 -6.24
N HIS A 10 3.96 8.18 -5.13
CA HIS A 10 4.45 9.14 -4.13
C HIS A 10 5.49 8.59 -3.15
N ILE A 11 5.68 7.27 -3.08
CA ILE A 11 6.46 6.65 -2.00
C ILE A 11 7.84 6.15 -2.42
N ASN A 12 8.29 6.52 -3.63
CA ASN A 12 9.57 6.10 -4.23
C ASN A 12 9.87 4.59 -3.99
N ALA A 13 8.78 3.83 -3.89
CA ALA A 13 8.78 2.41 -3.72
C ALA A 13 8.66 1.88 -5.14
N ASN A 14 9.79 1.84 -5.83
CA ASN A 14 9.88 1.34 -7.19
C ASN A 14 8.96 0.13 -7.34
N LYS A 15 7.92 0.30 -8.16
CA LYS A 15 7.07 -0.77 -8.69
C LYS A 15 6.07 -1.40 -7.71
N ARG A 16 5.31 -0.61 -6.94
CA ARG A 16 4.19 -1.11 -6.12
C ARG A 16 2.85 -0.46 -6.45
N GLU A 17 1.79 -1.24 -6.29
CA GLU A 17 0.40 -0.81 -6.43
C GLU A 17 -0.37 -1.06 -5.14
N ILE A 18 -1.42 -0.28 -4.92
CA ILE A 18 -2.33 -0.43 -3.79
C ILE A 18 -3.75 -0.61 -4.28
N SER A 19 -4.47 -1.56 -3.68
CA SER A 19 -5.89 -1.73 -3.95
C SER A 19 -6.76 -0.88 -3.04
N ASN A 20 -8.00 -0.62 -3.46
CA ASN A 20 -9.04 -0.03 -2.61
C ASN A 20 -9.41 -0.87 -1.38
N TYR A 21 -9.00 -2.14 -1.34
CA TYR A 21 -9.10 -3.00 -0.15
C TYR A 21 -7.86 -2.94 0.75
N GLY A 22 -6.89 -2.08 0.41
CA GLY A 22 -5.67 -1.89 1.19
C GLY A 22 -4.58 -2.91 0.92
N ARG A 23 -4.71 -3.79 -0.09
CA ARG A 23 -3.64 -4.72 -0.46
C ARG A 23 -2.53 -3.97 -1.18
N ILE A 24 -1.29 -4.38 -0.99
CA ILE A 24 -0.14 -3.80 -1.69
C ILE A 24 0.58 -4.93 -2.41
N GLU A 25 0.79 -4.76 -3.70
CA GLU A 25 1.57 -5.69 -4.51
C GLU A 25 2.75 -4.97 -5.18
N ASN A 26 3.74 -5.74 -5.60
CA ASN A 26 4.74 -5.24 -6.53
C ASN A 26 4.40 -5.66 -7.97
N PHE A 27 5.04 -5.05 -8.98
CA PHE A 27 4.83 -5.43 -10.40
C PHE A 27 5.29 -6.87 -10.76
N GLN A 28 5.76 -7.65 -9.80
CA GLN A 28 6.06 -9.08 -9.97
C GLN A 28 4.93 -9.96 -9.41
N GLY A 29 3.83 -9.37 -8.93
CA GLY A 29 2.67 -10.05 -8.34
C GLY A 29 2.86 -10.45 -6.87
N ASN A 30 3.92 -10.03 -6.21
CA ASN A 30 4.16 -10.36 -4.81
C ASN A 30 3.39 -9.40 -3.90
N ILE A 31 2.44 -9.95 -3.14
CA ILE A 31 1.67 -9.22 -2.13
C ILE A 31 2.54 -9.01 -0.89
N ALA A 32 2.64 -7.76 -0.45
CA ALA A 32 3.34 -7.42 0.78
C ALA A 32 2.54 -7.92 2.01
N PRO A 33 3.18 -8.64 2.95
CA PRO A 33 2.50 -9.11 4.15
C PRO A 33 2.01 -7.92 4.99
N GLN A 34 0.81 -8.06 5.51
CA GLN A 34 0.11 -7.04 6.29
C GLN A 34 0.09 -7.44 7.75
N ASN A 35 1.02 -6.88 8.52
CA ASN A 35 1.07 -7.08 9.96
C ASN A 35 0.51 -5.83 10.64
N PRO A 36 -0.72 -5.87 11.16
CA PRO A 36 -1.24 -4.79 11.97
C PRO A 36 -0.41 -4.64 13.24
N ASP A 37 -0.14 -3.40 13.64
CA ASP A 37 0.49 -3.11 14.94
C ASP A 37 -0.49 -3.34 16.11
N ILE A 38 -0.02 -3.11 17.35
CA ILE A 38 -0.84 -3.25 18.56
C ILE A 38 -2.08 -2.33 18.58
N GLN A 39 -2.08 -1.26 17.77
CA GLN A 39 -3.20 -0.34 17.61
C GLN A 39 -4.09 -0.71 16.40
N GLY A 40 -3.80 -1.82 15.72
CA GLY A 40 -4.53 -2.31 14.55
C GLY A 40 -4.14 -1.64 13.23
N PHE A 41 -3.08 -0.82 13.20
CA PHE A 41 -2.66 -0.16 11.97
C PHE A 41 -1.77 -1.07 11.13
N VAL A 42 -2.18 -1.28 9.88
CA VAL A 42 -1.35 -1.96 8.89
C VAL A 42 -0.39 -0.97 8.24
N SER A 43 0.90 -1.33 8.20
CA SER A 43 1.96 -0.53 7.60
C SER A 43 2.76 -1.33 6.59
N VAL A 44 3.25 -0.65 5.55
CA VAL A 44 4.17 -1.20 4.57
C VAL A 44 5.56 -0.64 4.77
N HIS A 45 6.54 -1.52 4.77
CA HIS A 45 7.95 -1.15 4.82
C HIS A 45 8.51 -1.09 3.40
N THR A 46 9.19 0.00 3.12
CA THR A 46 10.08 0.20 1.97
C THR A 46 11.49 0.34 2.51
N LYS A 47 12.52 0.18 1.67
CA LYS A 47 13.94 0.10 2.08
C LYS A 47 14.32 1.08 3.21
N ASN A 48 13.80 2.30 3.20
CA ASN A 48 14.15 3.34 4.18
C ASN A 48 12.95 3.95 4.94
N LYS A 49 11.70 3.54 4.66
CA LYS A 49 10.51 4.21 5.19
C LYS A 49 9.36 3.25 5.44
N MET A 50 8.62 3.51 6.51
CA MET A 50 7.35 2.85 6.84
C MET A 50 6.19 3.78 6.48
N TYR A 51 5.15 3.24 5.85
CA TYR A 51 3.94 3.99 5.50
C TYR A 51 2.69 3.26 6.00
N ARG A 52 1.77 3.99 6.63
CA ARG A 52 0.48 3.43 7.04
C ARG A 52 -0.42 3.24 5.82
N ILE A 53 -0.88 2.01 5.57
CA ILE A 53 -1.65 1.64 4.38
C ILE A 53 -2.89 2.51 4.22
N ARG A 54 -3.66 2.73 5.30
CA ARG A 54 -4.87 3.57 5.26
C ARG A 54 -4.59 4.99 4.74
N ARG A 55 -3.45 5.59 5.11
CA ARG A 55 -3.06 6.93 4.63
C ARG A 55 -2.70 6.90 3.16
N VAL A 56 -2.03 5.84 2.73
CA VAL A 56 -1.62 5.65 1.33
C VAL A 56 -2.85 5.40 0.45
N CYS A 57 -3.77 4.52 0.85
CA CYS A 57 -5.05 4.32 0.14
C CYS A 57 -5.80 5.63 -0.03
N PHE A 58 -5.95 6.41 1.04
CA PHE A 58 -6.64 7.69 0.97
C PHE A 58 -5.98 8.66 -0.01
N LEU A 59 -4.65 8.81 0.04
CA LEU A 59 -3.94 9.69 -0.89
C LEU A 59 -4.00 9.21 -2.35
N SER A 60 -3.97 7.89 -2.58
CA SER A 60 -3.92 7.31 -3.93
C SER A 60 -5.28 7.09 -4.59
N LEU A 61 -6.38 7.14 -3.84
CA LEU A 61 -7.74 6.88 -4.35
C LEU A 61 -8.65 8.12 -4.34
N THR A 62 -8.23 9.20 -3.69
CA THR A 62 -9.00 10.46 -3.62
C THR A 62 -8.48 11.53 -4.58
N LEU A 63 -7.34 11.27 -5.24
CA LEU A 63 -6.76 12.08 -6.33
C LEU A 63 -6.88 11.31 -7.65
#